data_AF-A0A1E3G1U6-F1
#
_entry.id   AF-A0A1E3G1U6-F1
#
_cell.length_a   1.000
_cell.length_b   1.000
_cell.length_c   1.000
_cell.angle_alpha   90.00
_cell.angle_beta   90.00
_cell.angle_gamma   90.00
#
_symmetry.space_group_name_H-M   'P 1'
#
loop_
_entity.id
_entity.type
_entity.pdbx_description
1 polymer ?
#
loop_
_entity_poly.entity_id
_entity_poly.type
_entity_poly.pdbx_seq_one_letter_code
_entity_poly.pdbx_strand_id
1 'polypeptide(L)'
;MRTKGVVLGIVLLLITSAVIFAEDGTASKKLAWTKDTTVLDLFGIGLLKPNINEKGQIVGLQGFNILLGYRWKNYFEPLELQKITFFWDVGFVFLIPYAGVGLDYPIDQKFYLSAGFMVTPFIIFLVPPAPYVTLGITF
;
A
#
# COMPACT_ATOMS: atom_id res chain seq x y z
N MET A 1 -12.73 -26.38 -4.38
CA MET A 1 -12.15 -25.98 -3.07
C MET A 1 -10.60 -25.89 -3.03
N ARG A 2 -9.84 -26.15 -4.11
CA ARG A 2 -8.36 -26.14 -4.08
C ARG A 2 -7.67 -24.79 -4.39
N THR A 3 -8.36 -23.85 -5.02
CA THR A 3 -7.75 -22.59 -5.50
C THR A 3 -7.46 -21.58 -4.40
N LYS A 4 -8.28 -21.52 -3.34
CA LYS A 4 -8.10 -20.57 -2.23
C LYS A 4 -6.80 -20.82 -1.44
N GLY A 5 -6.40 -22.08 -1.27
CA GLY A 5 -5.16 -22.44 -0.58
C GLY A 5 -3.90 -22.11 -1.40
N VAL A 6 -3.97 -22.23 -2.72
CA VAL A 6 -2.86 -21.89 -3.62
C VAL A 6 -2.64 -20.37 -3.68
N VAL A 7 -3.72 -19.59 -3.76
CA VAL A 7 -3.63 -18.12 -3.74
C VAL A 7 -3.07 -17.62 -2.41
N LEU A 8 -3.55 -18.16 -1.29
CA LEU A 8 -3.02 -17.82 0.03
C LEU A 8 -1.53 -18.19 0.15
N GLY A 9 -1.13 -19.35 -0.38
CA GLY A 9 0.27 -19.78 -0.41
C GLY A 9 1.17 -18.88 -1.24
N ILE A 10 0.71 -18.43 -2.42
CA ILE A 10 1.46 -17.48 -3.27
C ILE A 10 1.58 -16.12 -2.58
N VAL A 11 0.51 -15.62 -1.95
CA VAL A 11 0.54 -14.36 -1.20
C VAL A 11 1.49 -14.46 -0.01
N LEU A 12 1.46 -15.57 0.75
CA LEU A 12 2.41 -15.80 1.83
C LEU A 12 3.85 -15.86 1.31
N LEU A 13 4.09 -16.55 0.20
CA LEU A 13 5.40 -16.66 -0.43
C LEU A 13 5.92 -15.29 -0.90
N LEU A 14 5.04 -14.45 -1.46
CA LEU A 14 5.39 -13.08 -1.85
C LEU A 14 5.73 -12.22 -0.63
N ILE A 15 4.95 -12.31 0.45
CA ILE A 15 5.20 -11.60 1.71
C ILE A 15 6.53 -12.06 2.32
N THR A 16 6.78 -13.37 2.43
CA THR A 16 8.04 -13.87 3.00
C THR A 16 9.24 -13.57 2.10
N SER A 17 9.07 -13.62 0.78
CA SER A 17 10.15 -13.24 -0.15
C SER A 17 10.52 -11.77 -0.04
N ALA A 18 9.53 -10.88 0.17
CA ALA A 18 9.80 -9.47 0.44
C ALA A 18 10.59 -9.29 1.74
N VAL A 19 10.25 -10.03 2.81
CA VAL A 19 10.96 -9.96 4.10
C VAL A 19 12.43 -10.41 4.00
N ILE A 20 12.77 -11.34 3.09
CA ILE A 20 14.13 -11.88 2.95
C ILE A 20 15.09 -10.92 2.23
N PHE A 21 14.61 -9.93 1.47
CA PHE A 21 15.45 -8.94 0.79
C PHE A 21 15.69 -7.64 1.59
N ALA A 22 15.36 -7.62 2.88
CA ALA A 22 15.41 -6.40 3.69
C ALA A 22 16.74 -6.16 4.45
N GLU A 23 17.84 -6.84 4.09
CA GLU A 23 19.13 -6.63 4.75
C GLU A 23 20.26 -6.51 3.74
N ASP A 24 20.46 -5.30 3.22
CA ASP A 24 21.78 -4.85 2.82
C ASP A 24 21.94 -3.36 3.16
N GLY A 25 23.00 -3.04 3.90
CA GLY A 25 23.22 -1.79 4.63
C GLY A 25 23.51 -0.56 3.76
N THR A 26 22.67 -0.30 2.76
CA THR A 26 22.71 0.94 1.99
C THR A 26 21.86 1.98 2.70
N ALA A 27 22.43 3.13 3.04
CA ALA A 27 21.68 4.23 3.66
C ALA A 27 20.38 4.48 2.87
N SER A 28 19.23 4.29 3.54
CA SER A 28 17.93 4.38 2.89
C SER A 28 17.78 5.76 2.26
N LYS A 29 17.53 5.77 0.95
CA LYS A 29 17.45 7.03 0.20
C LYS A 29 16.06 7.62 0.39
N LYS A 30 15.99 8.92 0.62
CA LYS A 30 14.72 9.64 0.70
C LYS A 30 14.04 9.67 -0.66
N LEU A 31 12.73 9.45 -0.70
CA LEU A 31 11.92 9.72 -1.88
C LEU A 31 11.87 11.23 -2.15
N ALA A 32 11.94 11.61 -3.43
CA ALA A 32 11.87 13.00 -3.88
C ALA A 32 10.43 13.49 -4.09
N TRP A 33 9.42 12.72 -3.66
CA TRP A 33 8.03 13.09 -3.81
C TRP A 33 7.69 14.32 -2.98
N THR A 34 6.89 15.20 -3.56
CA THR A 34 6.37 16.41 -2.92
C THR A 34 4.87 16.28 -2.71
N LYS A 35 4.24 17.30 -2.11
CA LYS A 35 2.78 17.36 -1.99
C LYS A 35 2.08 17.41 -3.35
N ASP A 36 2.80 17.84 -4.39
CA ASP A 36 2.30 17.95 -5.74
C ASP A 36 2.40 16.63 -6.51
N THR A 37 3.30 15.72 -6.08
CA THR A 37 3.41 14.39 -6.67
C THR A 37 2.07 13.68 -6.65
N THR A 38 1.69 13.11 -7.78
CA THR A 38 0.50 12.28 -7.92
C THR A 38 0.93 10.83 -7.95
N VAL A 39 0.29 10.01 -7.13
CA VAL A 39 0.50 8.57 -7.09
C VAL A 39 -0.71 7.89 -7.70
N LEU A 40 -0.53 7.26 -8.85
CA LEU A 40 -1.53 6.37 -9.44
C LEU A 40 -1.31 4.96 -8.90
N ASP A 41 -2.18 4.51 -8.01
CA ASP A 41 -2.19 3.14 -7.50
C ASP A 41 -3.13 2.29 -8.38
N LEU A 42 -2.55 1.44 -9.25
CA LEU A 42 -3.30 0.76 -10.33
C LEU A 42 -4.28 -0.31 -9.83
N PHE A 43 -3.95 -0.98 -8.73
CA PHE A 43 -4.78 -2.05 -8.15
C PHE A 43 -5.13 -1.81 -6.67
N GLY A 44 -4.62 -0.72 -6.08
CA GLY A 44 -5.11 -0.07 -4.87
C GLY A 44 -5.91 1.20 -5.19
N ILE A 45 -6.29 1.31 -6.47
CA ILE A 45 -7.47 1.98 -7.01
C ILE A 45 -7.45 3.44 -6.63
N GLY A 46 -6.55 4.29 -7.15
CA GLY A 46 -6.72 5.72 -6.87
C GLY A 46 -5.63 6.66 -7.33
N LEU A 47 -5.99 7.95 -7.35
CA LEU A 47 -5.08 9.07 -7.45
C LEU A 47 -4.85 9.59 -6.04
N LEU A 48 -3.66 9.30 -5.51
CA LEU A 48 -3.27 9.64 -4.15
C LEU A 48 -2.22 10.75 -4.15
N LYS A 49 -2.23 11.54 -3.08
CA LYS A 49 -1.27 12.59 -2.79
C LYS A 49 -0.47 12.22 -1.55
N PRO A 50 0.86 12.45 -1.53
CA PRO A 50 1.67 12.25 -0.35
C PRO A 50 1.26 13.16 0.81
N ASN A 51 1.09 12.58 1.98
CA ASN A 51 1.09 13.31 3.24
C ASN A 51 2.53 13.42 3.73
N ILE A 52 3.00 14.64 3.91
CA ILE A 52 4.39 14.96 4.21
C ILE A 52 4.47 15.68 5.56
N ASN A 53 5.27 15.15 6.48
CA ASN A 53 5.49 15.74 7.81
C ASN A 53 6.42 16.97 7.76
N GLU A 54 6.63 17.62 8.90
CA GLU A 54 7.49 18.82 9.02
C GLU A 54 8.96 18.57 8.65
N LYS A 55 9.43 17.31 8.74
CA LYS A 55 10.78 16.89 8.32
C LYS A 55 10.86 16.60 6.82
N GLY A 56 9.78 16.84 6.09
CA GLY A 56 9.66 16.58 4.66
C GLY A 56 9.63 15.09 4.34
N GLN A 57 9.23 14.23 5.26
CA GLN A 57 9.15 12.77 5.06
C GLN A 57 7.71 12.35 4.74
N ILE A 58 7.55 11.34 3.90
CA ILE A 58 6.25 10.82 3.48
C ILE A 58 5.73 9.90 4.58
N VAL A 59 4.66 10.29 5.25
CA VAL A 59 4.04 9.56 6.38
C VAL A 59 2.71 8.92 6.02
N GLY A 60 2.20 9.19 4.82
CA GLY A 60 0.99 8.57 4.32
C GLY A 60 0.68 8.95 2.89
N LEU A 61 -0.38 8.36 2.35
CA LEU A 61 -0.96 8.70 1.06
C LEU A 61 -2.46 8.89 1.25
N GLN A 62 -3.05 9.89 0.59
CA GLN A 62 -4.50 10.09 0.65
C GLN A 62 -5.06 10.55 -0.69
N GLY A 63 -6.28 10.14 -1.01
CA GLY A 63 -6.90 10.60 -2.24
C GLY A 63 -8.09 9.77 -2.67
N PHE A 64 -8.56 10.07 -3.87
CA PHE A 64 -9.74 9.45 -4.43
C PHE A 64 -9.41 8.09 -5.01
N ASN A 65 -10.30 7.16 -4.72
CA ASN A 65 -10.27 5.86 -5.35
C ASN A 65 -11.02 5.92 -6.71
N ILE A 66 -10.64 5.10 -7.69
CA ILE A 66 -11.35 5.04 -8.99
C ILE A 66 -12.75 4.38 -8.89
N LEU A 67 -13.09 3.78 -7.75
CA LEU A 67 -14.40 3.18 -7.46
C LEU A 67 -15.27 4.08 -6.55
N LEU A 68 -15.22 5.40 -6.78
CA LEU A 68 -16.05 6.41 -6.10
C LEU A 68 -15.94 6.38 -4.57
N GLY A 69 -14.71 6.51 -4.08
CA GLY A 69 -14.41 6.50 -2.66
C GLY A 69 -13.14 7.28 -2.34
N TYR A 70 -12.74 7.26 -1.07
CA TYR A 70 -11.56 7.98 -0.59
C TYR A 70 -10.75 7.07 0.32
N ARG A 71 -9.42 7.17 0.25
CA ARG A 71 -8.47 6.37 1.04
C ARG A 71 -7.58 7.28 1.87
N TRP A 72 -7.35 6.89 3.11
CA TRP A 72 -6.33 7.41 4.00
C TRP A 72 -5.39 6.26 4.36
N LYS A 73 -4.20 6.26 3.78
CA LYS A 73 -3.11 5.34 4.10
C LYS A 73 -2.11 6.05 5.01
N ASN A 74 -1.73 5.41 6.10
CA ASN A 74 -0.73 5.91 7.04
C ASN A 74 0.37 4.88 7.22
N TYR A 75 1.61 5.31 7.11
CA TYR A 75 2.77 4.45 7.33
C TYR A 75 3.16 4.43 8.82
N PHE A 76 3.62 3.28 9.31
CA PHE A 76 4.18 3.17 10.66
C PHE A 76 5.56 3.84 10.77
N GLU A 77 6.29 3.85 9.67
CA GLU A 77 7.56 4.56 9.50
C GLU A 77 7.52 5.38 8.21
N PRO A 78 8.33 6.45 8.08
CA PRO A 78 8.35 7.19 6.83
C PRO A 78 8.72 6.31 5.62
N LEU A 79 8.04 6.55 4.50
CA LEU A 79 8.28 5.82 3.26
C LEU A 79 9.66 6.20 2.67
N GLU A 80 10.47 5.19 2.39
CA GLU A 80 11.84 5.33 1.92
C GLU A 80 12.10 4.48 0.67
N LEU A 81 13.03 4.93 -0.17
CA LEU A 81 13.41 4.25 -1.40
C LEU A 81 14.04 2.88 -1.08
N GLN A 82 13.62 1.85 -1.80
CA GLN A 82 14.12 0.48 -1.69
C GLN A 82 14.02 -0.09 -0.26
N LYS A 83 13.02 0.37 0.51
CA LYS A 83 12.75 -0.10 1.86
C LYS A 83 11.29 -0.51 1.99
N ILE A 84 11.07 -1.69 2.55
CA ILE A 84 9.74 -2.17 2.90
C ILE A 84 9.20 -1.30 4.04
N THR A 85 8.04 -0.70 3.80
CA THR A 85 7.38 0.18 4.76
C THR A 85 5.96 -0.32 5.02
N PHE A 86 5.68 -0.69 6.26
CA PHE A 86 4.35 -1.15 6.65
C PHE A 86 3.38 0.02 6.76
N PHE A 87 2.11 -0.24 6.44
CA PHE A 87 1.02 0.72 6.58
C PHE A 87 -0.24 0.09 7.13
N TRP A 88 -1.11 0.96 7.63
CA TRP A 88 -2.53 0.71 7.74
C TRP A 88 -3.29 1.73 6.90
N ASP A 89 -4.48 1.35 6.45
CA ASP A 89 -5.36 2.27 5.76
C ASP A 89 -6.82 2.09 6.16
N VAL A 90 -7.57 3.15 5.90
CA VAL A 90 -9.02 3.16 5.95
C VAL A 90 -9.54 3.89 4.74
N GLY A 91 -10.74 3.56 4.31
CA GLY A 91 -11.34 4.25 3.20
C GLY A 91 -12.72 3.76 2.88
N PHE A 92 -13.19 4.18 1.72
CA PHE A 92 -14.47 3.78 1.17
C PHE A 92 -14.26 3.26 -0.26
N VAL A 93 -15.01 2.22 -0.62
CA VAL A 93 -15.17 1.72 -2.00
C VAL A 93 -16.67 1.67 -2.27
N PHE A 94 -17.20 2.39 -3.26
CA PHE A 94 -18.64 2.49 -3.48
C PHE A 94 -19.45 2.80 -2.20
N LEU A 95 -18.97 3.73 -1.37
CA LEU A 95 -19.53 4.06 -0.05
C LEU A 95 -19.45 2.94 1.02
N ILE A 96 -18.89 1.78 0.68
CA ILE A 96 -18.63 0.71 1.64
C ILE A 96 -17.31 1.00 2.34
N PRO A 97 -17.32 1.24 3.66
CA PRO A 97 -16.10 1.44 4.41
C PRO A 97 -15.22 0.18 4.38
N TYR A 98 -13.92 0.37 4.45
CA TYR A 98 -12.96 -0.71 4.64
C TYR A 98 -11.82 -0.25 5.54
N ALA A 99 -11.13 -1.23 6.11
CA ALA A 99 -9.85 -1.07 6.75
C ALA A 99 -8.86 -2.06 6.14
N GLY A 100 -7.58 -1.70 6.12
CA GLY A 100 -6.55 -2.56 5.55
C GLY A 100 -5.20 -2.36 6.21
N VAL A 101 -4.34 -3.34 5.98
CA VAL A 101 -2.93 -3.34 6.41
C VAL A 101 -2.09 -3.94 5.30
N GLY A 102 -0.85 -3.51 5.20
CA GLY A 102 0.03 -3.98 4.15
C GLY A 102 1.43 -3.40 4.24
N LEU A 103 2.14 -3.51 3.12
CA LEU A 103 3.47 -3.00 2.93
C LEU A 103 3.61 -2.34 1.56
N ASP A 104 4.42 -1.28 1.50
CA ASP A 104 4.85 -0.64 0.27
C ASP A 104 6.36 -0.77 0.12
N TYR A 105 6.83 -0.95 -1.12
CA TYR A 105 8.23 -1.00 -1.50
C TYR A 105 8.48 -0.11 -2.73
N PRO A 106 8.99 1.11 -2.54
CA PRO A 106 9.39 1.99 -3.64
C PRO A 106 10.63 1.42 -4.34
N ILE A 107 10.45 0.96 -5.59
CA ILE A 107 11.54 0.41 -6.41
C ILE A 107 12.49 1.54 -6.80
N ASP A 108 11.92 2.65 -7.25
CA ASP A 108 12.61 3.88 -7.62
C ASP A 108 11.73 5.11 -7.33
N GLN A 109 12.11 6.27 -7.87
CA GLN A 109 11.38 7.54 -7.67
C GLN A 109 10.02 7.58 -8.38
N LYS A 110 9.74 6.63 -9.28
CA LYS A 110 8.53 6.58 -10.11
C LYS A 110 7.66 5.37 -9.81
N PHE A 111 8.23 4.24 -9.43
CA PHE A 111 7.52 2.98 -9.26
C PHE A 111 7.60 2.49 -7.83
N TYR A 112 6.47 2.04 -7.29
CA TYR A 112 6.44 1.30 -6.02
C TYR A 112 5.48 0.11 -6.09
N LEU A 113 5.78 -0.94 -5.35
CA LEU A 113 4.90 -2.10 -5.18
C LEU A 113 4.15 -1.97 -3.86
N SER A 114 2.89 -2.36 -3.85
CA SER A 114 2.07 -2.46 -2.65
C SER A 114 1.53 -3.88 -2.52
N ALA A 115 1.48 -4.42 -1.31
CA ALA A 115 0.77 -5.65 -1.03
C ALA A 115 0.09 -5.55 0.33
N GLY A 116 -1.11 -6.11 0.46
CA GLY A 116 -1.85 -6.03 1.71
C GLY A 116 -3.12 -6.84 1.73
N PHE A 117 -3.87 -6.63 2.81
CA PHE A 117 -5.18 -7.20 3.03
C PHE A 117 -6.16 -6.10 3.38
N MET A 118 -7.40 -6.22 2.90
CA MET A 118 -8.49 -5.33 3.30
C MET A 118 -9.68 -6.13 3.85
N VAL A 119 -10.42 -5.50 4.75
CA VAL A 119 -11.65 -6.00 5.36
C VAL A 119 -12.74 -4.95 5.26
N THR A 120 -14.00 -5.36 5.08
CA THR A 120 -15.16 -4.48 5.08
C THR A 120 -16.07 -4.82 6.27
N PRO A 121 -16.55 -3.82 7.04
CA PRO A 121 -17.24 -4.07 8.31
C PRO A 121 -18.63 -4.69 8.11
N PHE A 122 -19.27 -4.45 6.96
CA PHE A 122 -20.57 -5.04 6.63
C PHE A 122 -20.50 -6.57 6.41
N ILE A 123 -19.29 -7.15 6.34
CA ILE A 123 -19.10 -8.56 6.05
C ILE A 123 -17.96 -9.18 6.87
N ILE A 124 -17.78 -8.76 8.13
CA ILE A 124 -16.74 -9.31 9.04
C ILE A 124 -16.84 -10.83 9.22
N PHE A 125 -18.03 -11.42 9.01
CA PHE A 125 -18.26 -12.86 9.18
C PHE A 125 -18.42 -13.67 7.88
N LEU A 126 -18.51 -13.04 6.69
CA LEU A 126 -18.84 -13.75 5.43
C LEU A 126 -17.78 -13.60 4.32
N VAL A 127 -16.97 -12.54 4.33
CA VAL A 127 -15.96 -12.30 3.29
C VAL A 127 -14.58 -12.28 3.96
N PRO A 128 -13.71 -13.26 3.66
CA PRO A 128 -12.37 -13.29 4.22
C PRO A 128 -11.60 -12.04 3.80
N PRO A 129 -10.57 -11.62 4.58
CA PRO A 129 -9.68 -10.54 4.17
C PRO A 129 -9.25 -10.73 2.72
N ALA A 130 -9.49 -9.72 1.88
CA ALA A 130 -9.18 -9.78 0.48
C ALA A 130 -7.71 -9.37 0.30
N PRO A 131 -6.81 -10.29 -0.11
CA PRO A 131 -5.44 -9.91 -0.42
C PRO A 131 -5.43 -9.06 -1.69
N TYR A 132 -4.50 -8.13 -1.77
CA TYR A 132 -4.23 -7.37 -2.98
C TYR A 132 -2.73 -7.17 -3.18
N VAL A 133 -2.34 -7.03 -4.44
CA VAL A 133 -1.00 -6.61 -4.86
C VAL A 133 -1.18 -5.55 -5.94
N THR A 134 -0.39 -4.49 -5.85
CA THR A 134 -0.51 -3.32 -6.72
C THR A 134 0.85 -2.82 -7.17
N LEU A 135 0.85 -2.22 -8.35
CA LEU A 135 1.94 -1.39 -8.83
C LEU A 135 1.42 0.05 -8.82
N GLY A 136 2.17 0.93 -8.20
CA GLY A 136 1.91 2.36 -8.25
C GLY A 136 2.95 3.10 -9.07
N ILE A 137 2.50 4.14 -9.75
CA ILE A 137 3.30 5.01 -10.62
C ILE A 137 3.16 6.45 -10.13
N THR A 138 4.25 7.20 -10.07
CA THR A 138 4.23 8.61 -9.66
C THR A 138 4.64 9.57 -10.77
N PHE A 139 3.98 10.73 -10.82
CA PHE A 139 4.24 11.80 -11.78
C PHE A 139 3.82 13.17 -11.23
#